data_AF-X1A5D2-F1
#
_entry.id   AF-X1A5D2-F1
#
_cell.length_a   1.000
_cell.length_b   1.000
_cell.length_c   1.000
_cell.angle_alpha   90.00
_cell.angle_beta   90.00
_cell.angle_gamma   90.00
#
_symmetry.space_group_name_H-M   'P 1'
#
loop_
_entity.id
_entity.type
_entity.pdbx_description
1 polymer ?
#
loop_
_entity_poly.entity_id
_entity_poly.type
_entity_poly.pdbx_seq_one_letter_code
_entity_poly.pdbx_strand_id
1 'polypeptide(L)'
;MNELFELGGDYTKITRESYDNVVDFIISELDEAIALLPPQSECEKGRATPDAARALKSRVLLYAASPLNNPDNDLGKWQKAADAAEALLDKGYTLNDDYRNLFLEESNEIIFARYFTPSNAHRIAGWSGISGYTGGGGNAPTQNIVMDYEMINGELPYSLDEENNRIINPVSVNEEFHANASL
;
A
#
# COMPACT_ATOMS: atom_id res chain seq x y z
N MET A 1 16.95 -22.10 3.67
CA MET A 1 17.33 -21.94 5.09
C MET A 1 16.74 -23.13 5.85
N ASN A 2 17.48 -24.24 5.98
CA ASN A 2 16.95 -25.52 6.50
C ASN A 2 17.61 -25.96 7.82
N GLU A 3 18.33 -25.07 8.50
CA GLU A 3 18.94 -25.38 9.80
C GLU A 3 18.10 -24.77 10.92
N LEU A 4 17.78 -25.59 11.93
CA LEU A 4 17.05 -25.17 13.12
C LEU A 4 17.99 -24.36 14.03
N PHE A 5 17.55 -23.18 14.48
CA PHE A 5 18.33 -22.40 15.43
C PHE A 5 18.20 -22.98 16.84
N GLU A 6 19.33 -23.37 17.44
CA GLU A 6 19.38 -23.91 18.80
C GLU A 6 19.72 -22.84 19.85
N LEU A 7 19.16 -23.00 21.06
CA LEU A 7 19.42 -22.11 22.19
C LEU A 7 20.91 -22.19 22.58
N GLY A 8 21.65 -21.08 22.42
CA GLY A 8 23.10 -21.01 22.67
C GLY A 8 23.98 -21.10 21.41
N GLY A 9 23.38 -21.14 20.22
CA GLY A 9 24.10 -21.09 18.95
C GLY A 9 24.93 -19.82 18.75
N ASP A 10 26.01 -19.93 17.98
CA ASP A 10 26.82 -18.80 17.56
C ASP A 10 26.18 -18.09 16.36
N TYR A 11 25.32 -17.12 16.65
CA TYR A 11 24.59 -16.34 15.64
C TYR A 11 25.46 -15.33 14.87
N THR A 12 26.74 -15.15 15.24
CA THR A 12 27.63 -14.20 14.58
C THR A 12 28.03 -14.63 13.16
N LYS A 13 27.78 -15.91 12.83
CA LYS A 13 28.07 -16.50 11.52
C LYS A 13 26.89 -16.44 10.55
N ILE A 14 25.73 -15.96 10.99
CA ILE A 14 24.55 -15.84 10.13
C ILE A 14 24.74 -14.63 9.21
N THR A 15 24.78 -14.91 7.90
CA THR A 15 24.82 -13.89 6.87
C THR A 15 23.42 -13.58 6.36
N ARG A 16 23.22 -12.36 5.85
CA ARG A 16 21.98 -12.03 5.14
C ARG A 16 21.86 -12.87 3.88
N GLU A 17 20.66 -13.37 3.64
CA GLU A 17 20.30 -14.04 2.40
C GLU A 17 20.23 -13.03 1.25
N SER A 18 20.36 -13.50 0.00
CA SER A 18 20.22 -12.62 -1.17
C SER A 18 18.78 -12.07 -1.28
N TYR A 19 18.64 -10.88 -1.87
CA TYR A 19 17.31 -10.29 -2.08
C TYR A 19 16.41 -11.21 -2.90
N ASP A 20 16.93 -11.75 -4.01
CA ASP A 20 16.15 -12.63 -4.89
C ASP A 20 15.73 -13.92 -4.17
N ASN A 21 16.60 -14.52 -3.35
CA ASN A 21 16.24 -15.71 -2.56
C ASN A 21 15.14 -15.41 -1.53
N VAL A 22 15.15 -14.21 -0.91
CA VAL A 22 14.10 -13.79 0.02
C VAL A 22 12.78 -13.55 -0.72
N VAL A 23 12.82 -12.93 -1.90
CA VAL A 23 11.63 -12.76 -2.75
C VAL A 23 11.08 -14.12 -3.15
N ASP A 24 11.91 -15.02 -3.66
CA ASP A 24 11.49 -16.35 -4.10
C ASP A 24 10.83 -17.14 -2.95
N PHE A 25 11.38 -17.05 -1.74
CA PHE A 25 10.77 -17.64 -0.55
C PHE A 25 9.39 -17.03 -0.23
N ILE A 26 9.26 -15.70 -0.25
CA ILE A 26 7.97 -15.04 -0.01
C ILE A 26 6.95 -15.46 -1.08
N ILE A 27 7.36 -15.54 -2.34
CA ILE A 27 6.48 -15.95 -3.43
C ILE A 27 6.05 -17.41 -3.27
N SER A 28 6.94 -18.32 -2.88
CA SER A 28 6.57 -19.72 -2.66
C SER A 28 5.57 -19.88 -1.52
N GLU A 29 5.77 -19.17 -0.40
CA GLU A 29 4.85 -19.20 0.74
C GLU A 29 3.48 -18.61 0.36
N LEU A 30 3.46 -17.55 -0.45
CA LEU A 30 2.21 -16.96 -0.94
C LEU A 30 1.49 -17.88 -1.92
N ASP A 31 2.21 -18.59 -2.79
CA ASP A 31 1.62 -19.57 -3.70
C ASP A 31 1.00 -20.75 -2.95
N GLU A 32 1.66 -21.24 -1.92
CA GLU A 32 1.09 -22.27 -1.05
C GLU A 32 -0.14 -21.73 -0.28
N ALA A 33 -0.06 -20.51 0.27
CA ALA A 33 -1.19 -19.87 0.95
C ALA A 33 -2.39 -19.67 0.01
N ILE A 34 -2.17 -19.27 -1.24
CA ILE A 34 -3.23 -19.12 -2.26
C ILE A 34 -3.96 -20.45 -2.49
N ALA A 35 -3.25 -21.57 -2.44
CA ALA A 35 -3.82 -22.90 -2.63
C ALA A 35 -4.55 -23.44 -1.38
N LEU A 36 -4.09 -23.07 -0.18
CA LEU A 36 -4.60 -23.63 1.08
C LEU A 36 -5.66 -22.77 1.77
N LEU A 37 -5.67 -21.45 1.55
CA LEU A 37 -6.61 -20.56 2.22
C LEU A 37 -8.05 -20.76 1.70
N PRO A 38 -9.07 -20.73 2.59
CA PRO A 38 -10.45 -20.81 2.18
C PRO A 38 -10.91 -19.54 1.43
N PRO A 39 -11.86 -19.64 0.50
CA PRO A 39 -12.41 -18.46 -0.19
C PRO A 39 -13.13 -17.53 0.79
N GLN A 40 -13.31 -16.26 0.40
CA GLN A 40 -13.95 -15.24 1.25
C GLN A 40 -15.35 -15.64 1.73
N SER A 41 -16.11 -16.39 0.92
CA SER A 41 -17.44 -16.90 1.26
C SER A 41 -17.46 -17.88 2.46
N GLU A 42 -16.30 -18.46 2.79
CA GLU A 42 -16.13 -19.42 3.88
C GLU A 42 -15.33 -18.82 5.06
N CYS A 43 -14.99 -17.54 4.97
CA CYS A 43 -14.17 -16.84 5.97
C CYS A 43 -14.97 -15.78 6.72
N GLU A 44 -14.75 -15.71 8.03
CA GLU A 44 -15.13 -14.54 8.82
C GLU A 44 -14.41 -13.29 8.31
N LYS A 45 -15.07 -12.12 8.41
CA LYS A 45 -14.48 -10.84 8.00
C LYS A 45 -13.14 -10.58 8.70
N GLY A 46 -12.17 -10.09 7.93
CA GLY A 46 -10.82 -9.80 8.42
C GLY A 46 -9.87 -11.00 8.50
N ARG A 47 -10.30 -12.20 8.10
CA ARG A 47 -9.39 -13.32 7.84
C ARG A 47 -8.72 -13.16 6.49
N ALA A 48 -7.47 -13.62 6.37
CA ALA A 48 -6.78 -13.65 5.09
C ALA A 48 -7.42 -14.70 4.18
N THR A 49 -7.54 -14.38 2.90
CA THR A 49 -8.08 -15.22 1.83
C THR A 49 -7.04 -15.44 0.73
N PRO A 50 -7.28 -16.33 -0.25
CA PRO A 50 -6.42 -16.45 -1.41
C PRO A 50 -6.19 -15.11 -2.14
N ASP A 51 -7.19 -14.24 -2.19
CA ASP A 51 -7.07 -12.95 -2.87
C ASP A 51 -6.23 -11.94 -2.09
N ALA A 52 -6.26 -11.98 -0.75
CA ALA A 52 -5.32 -11.23 0.08
C ALA A 52 -3.86 -11.66 -0.17
N ALA A 53 -3.62 -12.97 -0.34
CA ALA A 53 -2.29 -13.50 -0.67
C ALA A 53 -1.86 -13.12 -2.10
N ARG A 54 -2.77 -13.17 -3.09
CA ARG A 54 -2.51 -12.66 -4.45
C ARG A 54 -2.15 -11.18 -4.45
N ALA A 55 -2.83 -10.36 -3.64
CA ALA A 55 -2.56 -8.92 -3.57
C ALA A 55 -1.18 -8.63 -3.00
N LEU A 56 -0.79 -9.36 -1.94
CA LEU A 56 0.56 -9.26 -1.40
C LEU A 56 1.61 -9.76 -2.40
N LYS A 57 1.35 -10.86 -3.12
CA LYS A 57 2.22 -11.39 -4.17
C LYS A 57 2.48 -10.37 -5.27
N SER A 58 1.42 -9.72 -5.75
CA SER A 58 1.52 -8.64 -6.75
C SER A 58 2.41 -7.49 -6.25
N ARG A 59 2.22 -7.03 -5.00
CA ARG A 59 3.04 -5.96 -4.41
C ARG A 59 4.51 -6.36 -4.24
N VAL A 60 4.78 -7.59 -3.81
CA VAL A 60 6.16 -8.11 -3.65
C VAL A 60 6.87 -8.14 -5.01
N LEU A 61 6.22 -8.68 -6.04
CA LEU A 61 6.78 -8.74 -7.39
C LEU A 61 6.99 -7.35 -7.98
N LEU A 62 6.08 -6.39 -7.73
CA LEU A 62 6.25 -5.01 -8.15
C LEU A 62 7.52 -4.37 -7.53
N TYR A 63 7.76 -4.58 -6.23
CA TYR A 63 8.96 -4.09 -5.58
C TYR A 63 10.22 -4.82 -6.04
N ALA A 64 10.13 -6.11 -6.34
CA ALA A 64 11.24 -6.88 -6.91
C ALA A 64 11.59 -6.42 -8.33
N ALA A 65 10.61 -5.92 -9.09
CA ALA A 65 10.81 -5.36 -10.42
C ALA A 65 11.32 -3.91 -10.41
N SER A 66 11.24 -3.20 -9.28
CA SER A 66 11.64 -1.78 -9.17
C SER A 66 13.12 -1.54 -9.52
N PRO A 67 13.51 -0.35 -10.00
CA PRO A 67 14.89 -0.05 -10.40
C PRO A 67 15.95 -0.32 -9.32
N LEU A 68 15.57 -0.23 -8.04
CA LEU A 68 16.46 -0.54 -6.92
C LEU A 68 16.84 -2.03 -6.86
N ASN A 69 15.91 -2.92 -7.20
CA ASN A 69 16.06 -4.38 -7.10
C ASN A 69 16.15 -5.08 -8.47
N ASN A 70 16.03 -4.30 -9.54
CA ASN A 70 16.12 -4.71 -10.94
C ASN A 70 16.93 -3.67 -11.74
N PRO A 71 18.22 -3.45 -11.41
CA PRO A 71 19.03 -2.39 -12.02
C PRO A 71 19.25 -2.59 -13.52
N ASP A 72 19.23 -3.85 -13.98
CA ASP A 72 19.38 -4.20 -15.40
C ASP A 72 18.06 -4.05 -16.19
N ASN A 73 16.98 -3.64 -15.51
CA ASN A 73 15.64 -3.49 -16.07
C ASN A 73 15.16 -4.76 -16.80
N ASP A 74 15.33 -5.93 -16.17
CA ASP A 74 14.79 -7.18 -16.67
C ASP A 74 13.27 -7.08 -16.80
N LEU A 75 12.79 -7.08 -18.05
CA LEU A 75 11.37 -7.01 -18.39
C LEU A 75 10.60 -8.24 -17.90
N GLY A 76 11.27 -9.37 -17.67
CA GLY A 76 10.66 -10.56 -17.10
C GLY A 76 10.16 -10.33 -15.67
N LYS A 77 10.86 -9.53 -14.86
CA LYS A 77 10.38 -9.17 -13.51
C LYS A 77 9.12 -8.29 -13.58
N TRP A 78 9.07 -7.36 -14.53
CA TRP A 78 7.88 -6.53 -14.77
C TRP A 78 6.69 -7.35 -15.26
N GLN A 79 6.91 -8.30 -16.17
CA GLN A 79 5.86 -9.20 -16.64
C GLN A 79 5.26 -10.02 -15.50
N LYS A 80 6.10 -10.62 -14.64
CA LYS A 80 5.62 -11.35 -13.46
C LYS A 80 4.77 -10.48 -12.52
N ALA A 81 5.16 -9.23 -12.32
CA ALA A 81 4.39 -8.28 -11.50
C ALA A 81 3.03 -7.96 -12.13
N ALA A 82 2.98 -7.75 -13.45
CA ALA A 82 1.76 -7.51 -14.20
C ALA A 82 0.81 -8.73 -14.15
N ASP A 83 1.33 -9.93 -14.44
CA ASP A 83 0.56 -11.18 -14.40
C ASP A 83 -0.06 -11.41 -13.00
N ALA A 84 0.70 -11.12 -11.94
CA ALA A 84 0.22 -11.25 -10.57
C ALA A 84 -0.87 -10.22 -10.21
N ALA A 85 -0.81 -9.01 -10.77
CA ALA A 85 -1.86 -8.01 -10.60
C ALA A 85 -3.13 -8.38 -11.38
N GLU A 86 -2.97 -8.83 -12.63
CA GLU A 86 -4.07 -9.26 -13.50
C GLU A 86 -4.90 -10.38 -12.85
N ALA A 87 -4.25 -11.29 -12.14
CA ALA A 87 -4.90 -12.39 -11.41
C ALA A 87 -5.93 -11.95 -10.36
N LEU A 88 -5.99 -10.66 -10.00
CA LEU A 88 -6.98 -10.08 -9.09
C LEU A 88 -8.08 -9.27 -9.76
N LEU A 89 -7.87 -8.76 -10.98
CA LEU A 89 -8.78 -7.80 -11.60
C LEU A 89 -10.18 -8.40 -11.81
N ASP A 90 -10.27 -9.69 -12.12
CA ASP A 90 -11.53 -10.40 -12.37
C ASP A 90 -12.10 -11.13 -11.14
N LYS A 91 -11.63 -10.81 -9.91
CA LYS A 91 -12.09 -11.48 -8.67
C LYS A 91 -13.37 -10.91 -8.06
N GLY A 92 -14.02 -9.97 -8.75
CA GLY A 92 -15.31 -9.41 -8.33
C GLY A 92 -15.21 -8.25 -7.33
N TYR A 93 -14.02 -7.68 -7.17
CA TYR A 93 -13.84 -6.41 -6.46
C TYR A 93 -14.32 -5.24 -7.33
N THR A 94 -14.92 -4.23 -6.71
CA THR A 94 -15.38 -3.01 -7.39
C THR A 94 -14.93 -1.80 -6.59
N LEU A 95 -14.48 -0.76 -7.28
CA LEU A 95 -14.14 0.51 -6.66
C LEU A 95 -15.39 1.14 -6.02
N ASN A 96 -15.21 1.83 -4.91
CA ASN A 96 -16.27 2.62 -4.31
C ASN A 96 -16.54 3.84 -5.23
N ASP A 97 -17.81 4.15 -5.48
CA ASP A 97 -18.21 5.33 -6.25
C ASP A 97 -17.80 6.64 -5.55
N ASP A 98 -17.68 6.58 -4.22
CA ASP A 98 -17.25 7.68 -3.37
C ASP A 98 -16.03 7.23 -2.55
N TYR A 99 -14.89 7.83 -2.85
CA TYR A 99 -13.61 7.52 -2.22
C TYR A 99 -13.62 7.78 -0.71
N ARG A 100 -14.38 8.78 -0.23
CA ARG A 100 -14.49 9.07 1.20
C ARG A 100 -15.08 7.88 1.95
N ASN A 101 -16.04 7.19 1.36
CA ASN A 101 -16.74 6.08 2.01
C ASN A 101 -15.86 4.86 2.22
N LEU A 102 -14.78 4.70 1.44
CA LEU A 102 -13.76 3.66 1.65
C LEU A 102 -13.19 3.66 3.08
N PHE A 103 -13.12 4.82 3.72
CA PHE A 103 -12.53 4.98 5.06
C PHE A 103 -13.54 4.97 6.20
N LEU A 104 -14.83 4.94 5.88
CA LEU A 104 -15.93 5.07 6.84
C LEU A 104 -16.80 3.82 6.89
N GLU A 105 -16.88 3.09 5.78
CA GLU A 105 -17.82 2.00 5.60
C GLU A 105 -17.14 0.76 4.99
N GLU A 106 -17.84 -0.36 5.08
CA GLU A 106 -17.44 -1.58 4.36
C GLU A 106 -17.68 -1.40 2.86
N SER A 107 -16.77 -1.90 2.03
CA SER A 107 -16.91 -1.84 0.58
C SER A 107 -16.39 -3.10 -0.09
N ASN A 108 -16.84 -3.34 -1.32
CA ASN A 108 -16.32 -4.39 -2.20
C ASN A 108 -14.95 -4.03 -2.82
N GLU A 109 -14.33 -2.92 -2.43
CA GLU A 109 -12.97 -2.55 -2.82
C GLU A 109 -11.94 -3.14 -1.84
N ILE A 110 -12.36 -3.45 -0.61
CA ILE A 110 -11.48 -3.91 0.46
C ILE A 110 -11.11 -5.39 0.25
N ILE A 111 -9.86 -5.65 -0.16
CA ILE A 111 -9.32 -7.00 -0.30
C ILE A 111 -9.00 -7.63 1.06
N PHE A 112 -8.38 -6.87 1.96
CA PHE A 112 -8.00 -7.34 3.29
C PHE A 112 -7.91 -6.17 4.28
N ALA A 113 -8.56 -6.29 5.44
CA ALA A 113 -8.59 -5.27 6.47
C ALA A 113 -8.46 -5.86 7.88
N ARG A 114 -7.90 -5.05 8.79
CA ARG A 114 -7.94 -5.32 10.22
C ARG A 114 -9.14 -4.62 10.83
N TYR A 115 -10.02 -5.42 11.43
CA TYR A 115 -11.21 -4.91 12.13
C TYR A 115 -10.90 -4.60 13.58
N PHE A 116 -11.48 -3.51 14.07
CA PHE A 116 -11.35 -3.06 15.45
C PHE A 116 -12.70 -3.17 16.17
N THR A 117 -12.64 -3.48 17.46
CA THR A 117 -13.80 -3.47 18.36
C THR A 117 -13.46 -2.64 19.59
N PRO A 118 -14.43 -2.26 20.45
CA PRO A 118 -14.11 -1.58 21.70
C PRO A 118 -13.10 -2.35 22.58
N SER A 119 -13.11 -3.68 22.52
CA SER A 119 -12.18 -4.55 23.26
C SER A 119 -10.84 -4.81 22.53
N ASN A 120 -10.77 -4.54 21.23
CA ASN A 120 -9.57 -4.68 20.39
C ASN A 120 -9.36 -3.37 19.62
N ALA A 121 -9.06 -2.31 20.36
CA ALA A 121 -8.88 -0.96 19.82
C ALA A 121 -7.43 -0.70 19.38
N HIS A 122 -7.24 0.32 18.54
CA HIS A 122 -5.94 0.93 18.27
C HIS A 122 -5.88 2.39 18.77
N ARG A 123 -4.67 2.95 18.86
CA ARG A 123 -4.46 4.33 19.32
C ARG A 123 -4.34 5.36 18.19
N ILE A 124 -4.64 5.01 16.93
CA ILE A 124 -4.37 5.94 15.82
C ILE A 124 -5.12 7.26 15.96
N ALA A 125 -6.38 7.22 16.43
CA ALA A 125 -7.19 8.40 16.67
C ALA A 125 -6.67 9.24 17.85
N GLY A 126 -6.07 8.60 18.85
CA GLY A 126 -5.43 9.30 19.96
C GLY A 126 -4.15 10.02 19.55
N TRP A 127 -3.34 9.46 18.64
CA TRP A 127 -2.10 10.09 18.18
C TRP A 127 -2.33 11.11 17.05
N SER A 128 -3.17 10.74 16.09
CA SER A 128 -3.37 11.47 14.82
C SER A 128 -4.63 12.32 14.83
N GLY A 129 -5.53 12.13 15.79
CA GLY A 129 -6.77 12.89 15.88
C GLY A 129 -6.53 14.35 16.24
N ILE A 130 -7.53 15.16 15.96
CA ILE A 130 -7.49 16.61 16.19
C ILE A 130 -7.46 16.89 17.70
N SER A 131 -6.66 17.87 18.12
CA SER A 131 -6.52 18.25 19.54
C SER A 131 -7.82 18.70 20.21
N GLY A 132 -8.78 19.22 19.44
CA GLY A 132 -10.12 19.56 19.92
C GLY A 132 -11.04 18.37 20.20
N TYR A 133 -10.65 17.15 19.82
CA TYR A 133 -11.44 15.93 19.99
C TYR A 133 -10.61 14.82 20.63
N THR A 134 -9.88 15.15 21.71
CA THR A 134 -9.04 14.24 22.51
C THR A 134 -7.82 13.61 21.80
N GLY A 135 -7.52 14.03 20.58
CA GLY A 135 -6.35 13.57 19.83
C GLY A 135 -5.08 14.39 20.08
N GLY A 136 -3.93 13.84 19.72
CA GLY A 136 -2.63 14.46 19.92
C GLY A 136 -2.22 15.48 18.86
N GLY A 137 -2.93 15.56 17.74
CA GLY A 137 -2.62 16.48 16.63
C GLY A 137 -1.25 16.23 15.99
N GLY A 138 -0.69 15.02 16.13
CA GLY A 138 0.70 14.75 15.76
C GLY A 138 0.97 14.65 14.26
N ASN A 139 -0.08 14.58 13.43
CA ASN A 139 0.02 14.43 11.98
C ASN A 139 -0.66 15.62 11.30
N ALA A 140 0.08 16.29 10.40
CA ALA A 140 -0.44 17.31 9.51
C ALA A 140 0.09 17.04 8.09
N PRO A 141 -0.72 17.23 7.04
CA PRO A 141 -0.25 17.07 5.67
C PRO A 141 0.88 18.07 5.40
N THR A 142 1.92 17.61 4.72
CA THR A 142 2.99 18.51 4.26
C THR A 142 2.50 19.36 3.11
N GLN A 143 3.11 20.53 2.91
CA GLN A 143 2.77 21.39 1.78
C GLN A 143 2.94 20.68 0.43
N ASN A 144 3.92 19.78 0.31
CA ASN A 144 4.13 19.00 -0.90
C ASN A 144 2.95 18.07 -1.19
N ILE A 145 2.47 17.34 -0.19
CA ILE A 145 1.28 16.48 -0.36
C ILE A 145 0.05 17.31 -0.73
N VAL A 146 -0.14 18.48 -0.13
CA VAL A 146 -1.25 19.39 -0.51
C VAL A 146 -1.12 19.83 -1.97
N MET A 147 0.11 20.06 -2.43
CA MET A 147 0.41 20.49 -3.79
C MET A 147 0.32 19.37 -4.84
N ASP A 148 0.21 18.10 -4.44
CA ASP A 148 0.01 16.97 -5.35
C ASP A 148 -1.45 16.84 -5.81
N TYR A 149 -2.39 17.56 -5.18
CA TYR A 149 -3.79 17.57 -5.58
C TYR A 149 -4.06 18.64 -6.64
N GLU A 150 -4.82 18.28 -7.65
CA GLU A 150 -5.30 19.20 -8.67
C GLU A 150 -6.21 20.29 -8.06
N MET A 151 -6.07 21.50 -8.58
CA MET A 151 -7.01 22.57 -8.31
C MET A 151 -8.33 22.32 -9.05
N ILE A 152 -9.38 23.07 -8.74
CA ILE A 152 -10.70 22.95 -9.39
C ILE A 152 -10.67 23.11 -10.92
N ASN A 153 -9.62 23.72 -11.47
CA ASN A 153 -9.40 23.86 -12.91
C ASN A 153 -8.70 22.66 -13.57
N GLY A 154 -8.35 21.62 -12.79
CA GLY A 154 -7.64 20.42 -13.27
C GLY A 154 -6.12 20.59 -13.41
N GLU A 155 -5.56 21.73 -13.00
CA GLU A 155 -4.11 21.96 -13.01
C GLU A 155 -3.49 21.72 -11.63
N LEU A 156 -2.23 21.31 -11.61
CA LEU A 156 -1.46 21.24 -10.37
C LEU A 156 -1.05 22.66 -9.89
N PRO A 157 -0.95 22.87 -8.57
CA PRO A 157 -0.42 24.09 -7.97
C PRO A 157 1.04 24.41 -8.36
N TYR A 158 1.78 23.43 -8.87
CA TYR A 158 3.16 23.61 -9.33
C TYR A 158 3.53 22.61 -10.43
N SER A 159 4.64 22.90 -11.10
CA SER A 159 5.35 21.97 -11.97
C SER A 159 6.85 21.96 -11.63
N LEU A 160 7.59 21.00 -12.19
CA LEU A 160 9.04 20.91 -12.07
C LEU A 160 9.70 21.26 -13.40
N ASP A 161 10.79 22.02 -13.37
CA ASP A 161 11.67 22.20 -14.53
C ASP A 161 12.57 20.96 -14.76
N GLU A 162 13.41 21.01 -15.80
CA GLU A 162 14.34 19.92 -16.15
C GLU A 162 15.37 19.62 -15.04
N GLU A 163 15.61 20.58 -14.14
CA GLU A 163 16.54 20.46 -13.00
C GLU A 163 15.82 20.04 -11.70
N ASN A 164 14.50 19.79 -11.75
CA ASN A 164 13.62 19.53 -10.62
C ASN A 164 13.40 20.74 -9.68
N ASN A 165 13.60 21.97 -10.15
CA ASN A 165 13.19 23.15 -9.40
C ASN A 165 11.69 23.38 -9.55
N ARG A 166 11.06 23.86 -8.47
CA ARG A 166 9.63 24.13 -8.42
C ARG A 166 9.26 25.42 -9.16
N ILE A 167 8.37 25.32 -10.14
CA ILE A 167 7.70 26.44 -10.80
C ILE A 167 6.27 26.53 -10.24
N ILE A 168 5.94 27.65 -9.60
CA ILE A 168 4.59 27.88 -9.03
C ILE A 168 3.61 28.19 -10.15
N ASN A 169 2.43 27.55 -10.11
CA ASN A 169 1.32 27.93 -10.95
C ASN A 169 0.75 29.29 -10.47
N PRO A 170 0.77 30.37 -11.28
CA PRO A 170 0.26 31.68 -10.85
C PRO A 170 -1.23 31.68 -10.46
N VAL A 171 -2.01 30.69 -10.89
CA VAL A 171 -3.42 30.54 -10.50
C VAL A 171 -3.55 30.03 -9.06
N SER A 172 -2.56 29.29 -8.55
CA SER A 172 -2.59 28.70 -7.22
C SER A 172 -2.45 29.71 -6.07
N VAL A 173 -2.09 30.96 -6.37
CA VAL A 173 -1.95 32.04 -5.38
C VAL A 173 -3.19 32.93 -5.29
N ASN A 174 -4.21 32.71 -6.13
CA ASN A 174 -5.45 33.46 -6.11
C ASN A 174 -6.49 32.74 -5.22
N GLU A 175 -7.11 33.47 -4.29
CA GLU A 175 -8.04 32.95 -3.26
C GLU A 175 -9.28 32.22 -3.82
N GLU A 176 -9.58 32.35 -5.11
CA GLU A 176 -10.73 31.72 -5.77
C GLU A 176 -10.49 30.27 -6.22
N PHE A 177 -9.24 29.78 -6.19
CA PHE A 177 -8.84 28.48 -6.75
C PHE A 177 -8.21 27.54 -5.71
N HIS A 178 -8.83 27.43 -4.53
CA HIS A 178 -8.41 26.43 -3.54
C HIS A 178 -8.68 25.00 -4.04
N ALA A 179 -7.85 24.06 -3.58
CA ALA A 179 -7.80 22.66 -4.02
C ALA A 179 -9.18 22.01 -4.11
N ASN A 180 -9.38 21.20 -5.16
CA ASN A 180 -10.61 20.43 -5.31
C ASN A 180 -10.57 19.24 -4.33
N ALA A 181 -10.97 19.46 -3.08
CA ALA A 181 -11.14 18.41 -2.09
C ALA A 181 -12.52 17.71 -2.22
N SER A 182 -13.09 17.66 -3.42
CA SER A 182 -14.29 16.87 -3.69
C SER A 182 -13.86 15.42 -3.86
N LEU A 183 -13.71 14.74 -2.72
CA LEU A 183 -13.71 13.29 -2.59
C LEU A 183 -15.08 12.87 -2.07
#